data_AF-A0A975DKX7-F1
#
_entry.id   AF-A0A975DKX7-F1
#
_cell.length_a   1.000
_cell.length_b   1.000
_cell.length_c   1.000
_cell.angle_alpha   90.00
_cell.angle_beta   90.00
_cell.angle_gamma   90.00
#
_symmetry.space_group_name_H-M   'P 1'
#
loop_
_entity.id
_entity.type
_entity.pdbx_description
1 polymer ?
#
loop_
_entity_poly.entity_id
_entity_poly.type
_entity_poly.pdbx_seq_one_letter_code
_entity_poly.pdbx_strand_id
1 'polypeptide(L)'
;MANYQQPPKLAERFLRWSLPEELKEPLLGDLAEEFQLLHFSNQACATQWYIKQVLRTSNQYIWQTKKGILMFVLSLFVFSAMSYMALWFSVDGSIGDTFADLPSLILTFPPAILFAIGVTSVKDMKNAFALLYNDELALSSLQMQNAKQFYRVLGNTAVLMSIFTAFIGDVAIAVNIENVEHEFGPALGVCMLVLMYSFGLKTVCYAAEQKVQYRLNSLNAVT
;
A
#
# COMPACT_ATOMS: atom_id res chain seq x y z
N MET A 1 32.94 18.94 27.86
CA MET A 1 31.76 18.07 27.65
C MET A 1 31.77 17.67 26.17
N ALA A 2 32.01 16.40 25.86
CA ALA A 2 32.00 15.95 24.47
C ALA A 2 30.60 16.14 23.90
N ASN A 3 30.49 16.84 22.77
CA ASN A 3 29.22 17.13 22.12
C ASN A 3 28.73 15.83 21.48
N TYR A 4 27.88 15.08 22.19
CA TYR A 4 27.40 13.77 21.74
C TYR A 4 26.48 13.97 20.54
N GLN A 5 26.96 13.60 19.35
CA GLN A 5 26.26 13.97 18.11
C GLN A 5 25.45 12.77 17.62
N GLN A 6 24.13 12.89 17.61
CA GLN A 6 23.26 11.75 17.32
C GLN A 6 23.44 11.24 15.88
N PRO A 7 23.39 9.91 15.66
CA PRO A 7 23.41 9.34 14.33
C PRO A 7 22.21 9.81 13.50
N PRO A 8 22.24 9.64 12.17
CA PRO A 8 21.13 9.99 11.30
C PRO A 8 19.84 9.27 11.71
N LYS A 9 18.88 10.03 12.29
CA LYS A 9 17.63 9.51 12.87
C LYS A 9 16.80 8.64 11.91
N LEU A 10 16.82 8.96 10.61
CA LEU A 10 16.10 8.19 9.61
C LEU A 10 16.73 6.81 9.37
N ALA A 11 18.06 6.75 9.31
CA ALA A 11 18.79 5.50 9.12
C ALA A 11 18.66 4.59 10.35
N GLU A 12 18.72 5.17 11.55
CA GLU A 12 18.49 4.45 12.81
C GLU A 12 17.06 3.88 12.89
N ARG A 13 16.04 4.69 12.54
CA ARG A 13 14.64 4.21 12.50
C ARG A 13 14.44 3.07 11.51
N PHE A 14 15.06 3.17 10.33
CA PHE A 14 14.98 2.12 9.31
C PHE A 14 15.63 0.82 9.79
N LEU A 15 16.82 0.91 10.40
CA LEU A 15 17.52 -0.24 10.96
C LEU A 15 16.72 -0.89 12.11
N ARG A 16 16.18 -0.07 13.02
CA ARG A 16 15.33 -0.56 14.12
C ARG A 16 14.08 -1.28 13.63
N TRP A 17 13.54 -0.88 12.47
CA TRP A 17 12.39 -1.55 11.86
C TRP A 17 12.77 -2.87 11.16
N SER A 18 13.95 -2.97 10.55
CA SER A 18 14.40 -4.15 9.82
C SER A 18 14.96 -5.27 10.72
N LEU A 19 15.48 -4.93 11.90
CA LEU A 19 16.07 -5.88 12.84
C LEU A 19 15.05 -6.68 13.66
N PRO A 20 15.37 -7.93 14.04
CA PRO A 20 14.60 -8.68 15.03
C PRO A 20 14.78 -8.07 16.43
N GLU A 21 13.76 -8.16 17.29
CA GLU A 21 13.75 -7.52 18.63
C GLU A 21 15.00 -7.83 19.47
N GLU A 22 15.49 -9.06 19.42
CA GLU A 22 16.67 -9.53 20.17
C GLU A 22 17.97 -8.79 19.81
N LEU A 23 18.09 -8.30 18.57
CA LEU A 23 19.30 -7.66 18.06
C LEU A 23 19.22 -6.13 18.05
N LYS A 24 18.07 -5.53 18.37
CA LYS A 24 17.87 -4.08 18.23
C LYS A 24 18.79 -3.28 19.16
N GLU A 25 18.74 -3.55 20.45
CA GLU A 25 19.52 -2.80 21.44
C GLU A 25 21.04 -2.97 21.28
N PRO A 26 21.59 -4.21 21.21
CA PRO A 26 23.04 -4.38 21.11
C PRO A 26 23.59 -3.77 19.82
N LEU A 27 22.94 -4.03 18.68
CA LEU A 27 23.47 -3.64 17.38
C LEU A 27 23.33 -2.13 17.11
N LEU A 28 22.28 -1.49 17.65
CA LEU A 28 22.16 -0.02 17.61
C LEU A 28 23.16 0.67 18.54
N GLY A 29 23.43 0.08 19.70
CA GLY A 29 24.46 0.56 20.64
C GLY A 29 25.84 0.58 19.99
N ASP A 30 26.28 -0.58 19.48
CA ASP A 30 27.60 -0.74 18.86
C ASP A 30 27.80 0.22 17.66
N LEU A 31 26.79 0.32 16.77
CA LEU A 31 26.84 1.23 15.62
C LEU A 31 26.86 2.71 16.01
N ALA A 32 26.18 3.08 17.10
CA ALA A 32 26.19 4.45 17.60
C ALA A 32 27.55 4.81 18.19
N GLU A 33 28.19 3.88 18.91
CA GLU A 33 29.54 4.06 19.46
C GLU A 33 30.58 4.21 18.34
N GLU A 34 30.58 3.33 17.33
CA GLU A 34 31.48 3.43 16.18
C GLU A 34 31.24 4.71 15.36
N PHE A 35 29.99 5.15 15.24
CA PHE A 35 29.67 6.43 14.62
C PHE A 35 30.30 7.61 15.36
N GLN A 36 30.23 7.65 16.71
CA GLN A 36 30.88 8.71 17.48
C GLN A 36 32.39 8.73 17.21
N LEU A 37 33.04 7.57 17.23
CA LEU A 37 34.48 7.44 17.00
C LEU A 37 34.89 8.02 15.63
N LEU A 38 34.15 7.67 14.58
CA LEU A 38 34.42 8.17 13.23
C LEU A 38 34.08 9.66 13.09
N HIS A 39 33.06 10.13 13.79
CA HIS A 39 32.61 11.52 13.74
C HIS A 39 33.64 12.49 14.33
N PHE A 40 34.42 12.06 15.33
CA PHE A 40 35.56 12.84 15.83
C PHE A 40 36.64 13.10 14.77
N SER A 41 36.76 12.21 13.77
CA SER A 41 37.73 12.35 12.68
C SER A 41 37.16 13.12 11.48
N ASN A 42 35.98 12.73 10.99
CA ASN A 42 35.33 13.32 9.83
C ASN A 42 33.83 13.02 9.83
N GLN A 43 33.02 14.06 10.06
CA GLN A 43 31.56 13.98 10.12
C GLN A 43 30.89 13.42 8.86
N ALA A 44 31.36 13.82 7.67
CA ALA A 44 30.77 13.38 6.41
C ALA A 44 31.05 11.90 6.16
N CYS A 45 32.28 11.47 6.45
CA CYS A 45 32.69 10.07 6.36
C CYS A 45 31.90 9.18 7.34
N ALA A 46 31.74 9.63 8.60
CA ALA A 46 30.98 8.91 9.62
C ALA A 46 29.51 8.70 9.19
N THR A 47 28.88 9.73 8.62
CA THR A 47 27.50 9.66 8.14
C THR A 47 27.35 8.67 6.98
N GLN A 48 28.24 8.72 6.00
CA GLN A 48 28.22 7.79 4.86
C GLN A 48 28.50 6.36 5.29
N TRP A 49 29.46 6.15 6.19
CA TRP A 49 29.77 4.85 6.76
C TRP A 49 28.56 4.28 7.50
N TYR A 50 27.90 5.07 8.35
CA TYR A 50 26.73 4.63 9.11
C TYR A 50 25.58 4.24 8.20
N ILE A 51 25.28 5.04 7.18
CA ILE A 51 24.25 4.72 6.18
C ILE A 51 24.60 3.40 5.45
N LYS A 52 25.86 3.21 5.06
CA LYS A 52 26.30 1.98 4.38
C LYS A 52 26.14 0.75 5.28
N GLN A 53 26.49 0.85 6.56
CA GLN A 53 26.30 -0.24 7.52
C GLN A 53 24.82 -0.53 7.76
N VAL A 54 24.02 0.50 8.01
CA VAL A 54 22.57 0.38 8.16
C VAL A 54 21.95 -0.34 6.98
N LEU A 55 22.30 0.04 5.74
CA LEU A 55 21.77 -0.59 4.53
C LEU A 55 22.21 -2.05 4.41
N ARG A 56 23.49 -2.34 4.66
CA ARG A 56 24.03 -3.70 4.58
C ARG A 56 23.36 -4.63 5.60
N THR A 57 23.30 -4.21 6.86
CA THR A 57 22.69 -4.99 7.94
C THR A 57 21.19 -5.12 7.74
N SER A 58 20.50 -4.04 7.37
CA SER A 58 19.06 -4.10 7.09
C SER A 58 18.75 -5.07 5.95
N ASN A 59 19.53 -5.06 4.87
CA ASN A 59 19.31 -5.97 3.74
C ASN A 59 19.46 -7.45 4.14
N GLN A 60 20.34 -7.77 5.11
CA GLN A 60 20.50 -9.14 5.59
C GLN A 60 19.25 -9.62 6.36
N TYR A 61 18.67 -8.78 7.22
CA TYR A 61 17.59 -9.18 8.12
C TYR A 61 16.17 -8.93 7.57
N ILE A 62 15.98 -7.96 6.68
CA ILE A 62 14.65 -7.57 6.18
C ILE A 62 13.92 -8.73 5.49
N TRP A 63 14.64 -9.61 4.79
CA TRP A 63 14.07 -10.80 4.15
C TRP A 63 13.60 -11.86 5.15
N GLN A 64 14.15 -11.85 6.36
CA GLN A 64 13.79 -12.79 7.42
C GLN A 64 12.66 -12.23 8.28
N THR A 65 12.76 -10.96 8.71
CA THR A 65 11.81 -10.32 9.63
C THR A 65 10.57 -9.78 8.93
N LYS A 66 10.72 -9.26 7.70
CA LYS A 66 9.69 -8.50 6.98
C LYS A 66 9.34 -9.12 5.62
N LYS A 67 9.46 -10.45 5.49
CA LYS A 67 9.11 -11.19 4.26
C LYS A 67 7.69 -10.90 3.77
N GLY A 68 6.72 -10.83 4.69
CA GLY A 68 5.30 -10.65 4.36
C GLY A 68 5.02 -9.31 3.68
N ILE A 69 5.53 -8.20 4.22
CA ILE A 69 5.43 -6.89 3.56
C ILE A 69 6.20 -6.85 2.24
N LEU A 70 7.39 -7.44 2.18
CA LEU A 70 8.22 -7.39 0.98
C LEU A 70 7.56 -8.07 -0.21
N MET A 71 6.99 -9.27 0.01
CA MET A 71 6.24 -9.99 -1.04
C MET A 71 4.95 -9.25 -1.42
N PHE A 72 4.28 -8.60 -0.46
CA PHE A 72 3.11 -7.78 -0.74
C PHE A 72 3.47 -6.57 -1.62
N VAL A 73 4.51 -5.81 -1.26
CA VAL A 73 4.99 -4.66 -2.05
C VAL A 73 5.45 -5.12 -3.44
N LEU A 74 6.17 -6.24 -3.53
CA LEU A 74 6.56 -6.83 -4.82
C LEU A 74 5.34 -7.16 -5.68
N SER A 75 4.28 -7.74 -5.10
CA SER A 75 3.04 -8.03 -5.83
C SER A 75 2.35 -6.77 -6.35
N LEU A 76 2.33 -5.69 -5.56
CA LEU A 76 1.78 -4.40 -5.99
C LEU A 76 2.63 -3.75 -7.08
N PHE A 77 3.95 -3.90 -7.00
CA PHE A 77 4.88 -3.42 -8.02
C PHE A 77 4.65 -4.14 -9.35
N VAL A 78 4.61 -5.48 -9.34
CA VAL A 78 4.36 -6.29 -10.54
C VAL A 78 3.00 -5.96 -11.15
N PHE A 79 1.95 -5.90 -10.33
CA PHE A 79 0.60 -5.52 -10.78
C PHE A 79 0.57 -4.13 -11.43
N SER A 80 1.18 -3.13 -10.78
CA SER A 80 1.25 -1.76 -11.30
C SER A 80 2.07 -1.67 -12.58
N ALA A 81 3.21 -2.36 -12.65
CA ALA A 81 4.08 -2.37 -13.82
C ALA A 81 3.39 -3.01 -15.03
N MET A 82 2.72 -4.15 -14.83
CA MET A 82 1.94 -4.81 -15.88
C MET A 82 0.77 -3.95 -16.34
N SER A 83 0.05 -3.32 -15.39
CA SER A 83 -1.07 -2.43 -15.72
C SER A 83 -0.60 -1.21 -16.50
N TYR A 84 0.48 -0.56 -16.06
CA TYR A 84 1.09 0.56 -16.77
C TYR A 84 1.53 0.17 -18.18
N MET A 85 2.18 -0.99 -18.32
CA MET A 85 2.60 -1.50 -19.64
C MET A 85 1.38 -1.73 -20.55
N ALA A 86 0.31 -2.33 -20.04
CA ALA A 86 -0.92 -2.54 -20.82
C ALA A 86 -1.55 -1.21 -21.26
N LEU A 87 -1.60 -0.21 -20.38
CA LEU A 87 -2.09 1.13 -20.72
C LEU A 87 -1.21 1.80 -21.78
N TRP A 88 0.12 1.69 -21.66
CA TRP A 88 1.07 2.25 -22.62
C TRP A 88 0.88 1.69 -24.04
N PHE A 89 0.58 0.39 -24.17
CA PHE A 89 0.32 -0.22 -25.47
C PHE A 89 -1.11 -0.01 -25.99
N SER A 90 -2.03 0.50 -25.16
CA SER A 90 -3.44 0.64 -25.53
C SER A 90 -3.77 1.94 -26.27
N VAL A 91 -2.89 2.95 -26.20
CA VAL A 91 -3.12 4.27 -26.77
C VAL A 91 -1.86 4.80 -27.47
N ASP A 92 -2.05 5.46 -28.61
CA ASP A 92 -0.96 6.14 -29.34
C ASP A 92 -0.60 7.52 -28.72
N GLY A 93 -1.35 7.96 -27.70
CA GLY A 93 -1.23 9.26 -27.03
C GLY A 93 -0.79 9.21 -25.57
N SER A 94 -1.06 10.27 -24.83
CA SER A 94 -0.75 10.36 -23.39
C SER A 94 -1.70 9.47 -22.58
N ILE A 95 -1.12 8.56 -21.78
CA ILE A 95 -1.86 7.76 -20.79
C ILE A 95 -2.68 8.66 -19.86
N GLY A 96 -2.11 9.80 -19.45
CA GLY A 96 -2.76 10.73 -18.53
C GLY A 96 -4.07 11.27 -19.10
N ASP A 97 -4.07 11.66 -20.37
CA ASP A 97 -5.24 12.31 -20.97
C ASP A 97 -6.39 11.34 -21.21
N THR A 98 -6.08 10.05 -21.40
CA THR A 98 -7.11 9.02 -21.67
C THR A 98 -7.58 8.31 -20.40
N PHE A 99 -6.68 8.07 -19.45
CA PHE A 99 -6.92 7.22 -18.29
C PHE A 99 -6.85 7.93 -16.94
N ALA A 100 -6.63 9.26 -16.87
CA ALA A 100 -6.69 10.02 -15.62
C ALA A 100 -8.01 10.81 -15.52
N ASP A 101 -9.13 10.09 -15.39
CA ASP A 101 -10.44 10.70 -15.23
C ASP A 101 -10.82 10.84 -13.74
N LEU A 102 -10.67 12.06 -13.22
CA LEU A 102 -10.98 12.37 -11.82
C LEU A 102 -12.45 12.12 -11.44
N PRO A 103 -13.46 12.46 -12.26
CA PRO A 103 -14.86 12.09 -12.01
C PRO A 103 -15.06 10.60 -11.75
N SER A 104 -14.52 9.73 -12.61
CA SER A 104 -14.60 8.27 -12.45
C SER A 104 -13.96 7.78 -11.14
N LEU A 105 -12.84 8.37 -10.72
CA LEU A 105 -12.22 8.07 -9.42
C LEU A 105 -13.12 8.48 -8.25
N ILE A 106 -13.75 9.67 -8.31
CA ILE A 106 -14.63 10.18 -7.25
C ILE A 106 -15.92 9.36 -7.14
N LEU A 107 -16.44 8.84 -8.25
CA LEU A 107 -17.63 7.98 -8.23
C LEU A 107 -17.37 6.61 -7.62
N THR A 108 -16.11 6.16 -7.58
CA THR A 108 -15.73 4.82 -7.12
C THR A 108 -15.16 4.83 -5.70
N PHE A 109 -14.12 5.63 -5.44
CA PHE A 109 -13.29 5.50 -4.23
C PHE A 109 -13.96 6.06 -2.96
N PRO A 110 -14.39 7.34 -2.91
CA PRO A 110 -15.04 7.89 -1.72
C PRO A 110 -16.25 7.09 -1.23
N PRO A 111 -17.22 6.68 -2.08
CA PRO A 111 -18.34 5.87 -1.62
C PRO A 111 -17.88 4.53 -1.05
N ALA A 112 -16.95 3.84 -1.71
CA ALA A 112 -16.43 2.56 -1.24
C ALA A 112 -15.72 2.66 0.13
N ILE A 113 -14.96 3.75 0.35
CA ILE A 113 -14.32 4.03 1.64
C ILE A 113 -15.38 4.30 2.71
N LEU A 114 -16.38 5.13 2.42
CA LEU A 114 -17.45 5.43 3.37
C LEU A 114 -18.25 4.19 3.76
N PHE A 115 -18.57 3.31 2.82
CA PHE A 115 -19.22 2.04 3.11
C PHE A 115 -18.32 1.10 3.93
N ALA A 116 -17.03 1.01 3.61
CA ALA A 116 -16.09 0.19 4.38
C ALA A 116 -15.98 0.67 5.84
N ILE A 117 -15.88 1.99 6.04
CA ILE A 117 -15.87 2.59 7.37
C ILE A 117 -17.21 2.41 8.08
N GLY A 118 -18.33 2.56 7.36
CA GLY A 118 -19.69 2.40 7.91
C GLY A 118 -20.00 0.99 8.39
N VAL A 119 -19.42 -0.04 7.77
CA VAL A 119 -19.54 -1.44 8.21
C VAL A 119 -18.52 -1.80 9.29
N THR A 120 -17.38 -1.12 9.33
CA THR A 120 -16.29 -1.38 10.29
C THR A 120 -16.09 -0.18 11.22
N SER A 121 -14.91 0.44 11.18
CA SER A 121 -14.61 1.69 11.85
C SER A 121 -13.32 2.30 11.30
N VAL A 122 -13.08 3.59 11.58
CA VAL A 122 -11.78 4.24 11.29
C VAL A 122 -10.63 3.57 12.04
N LYS A 123 -10.89 2.98 13.21
CA LYS A 123 -9.88 2.24 13.99
C LYS A 123 -9.50 0.94 13.27
N ASP A 124 -10.47 0.22 12.74
CA ASP A 124 -10.22 -1.02 11.98
C ASP A 124 -9.48 -0.75 10.68
N MET A 125 -9.79 0.35 9.99
CA MET A 125 -9.02 0.84 8.85
C MET A 125 -7.54 1.09 9.21
N LYS A 126 -7.29 1.84 10.29
CA LYS A 126 -5.90 2.12 10.75
C LYS A 126 -5.16 0.83 11.09
N ASN A 127 -5.83 -0.10 11.78
CA ASN A 127 -5.26 -1.42 12.08
C ASN A 127 -4.96 -2.21 10.81
N ALA A 128 -5.85 -2.17 9.82
CA ALA A 128 -5.67 -2.83 8.54
C ALA A 128 -4.40 -2.35 7.83
N PHE A 129 -4.21 -1.03 7.72
CA PHE A 129 -2.98 -0.47 7.14
C PHE A 129 -1.72 -0.78 7.98
N ALA A 130 -1.82 -0.71 9.31
CA ALA A 130 -0.71 -1.05 10.18
C ALA A 130 -0.28 -2.52 10.04
N LEU A 131 -1.22 -3.44 9.85
CA LEU A 131 -0.96 -4.86 9.60
C LEU A 131 -0.24 -5.12 8.27
N LEU A 132 -0.37 -4.24 7.28
CA LEU A 132 0.37 -4.38 6.02
C LEU A 132 1.87 -4.11 6.20
N TYR A 133 2.23 -3.17 7.09
CA TYR A 133 3.62 -2.76 7.31
C TYR A 133 4.30 -3.44 8.50
N ASN A 134 3.52 -3.85 9.50
CA ASN A 134 4.02 -4.44 10.74
C ASN A 134 3.48 -5.85 10.97
N ASP A 135 4.24 -6.84 10.49
CA ASP A 135 3.94 -8.27 10.63
C ASP A 135 4.04 -8.75 12.10
N GLU A 136 4.58 -7.95 13.02
CA GLU A 136 4.70 -8.27 14.46
C GLU A 136 3.63 -7.58 15.33
N LEU A 137 2.77 -6.74 14.73
CA LEU A 137 1.77 -5.97 15.47
C LEU A 137 0.84 -6.89 16.28
N ALA A 138 0.92 -6.84 17.61
CA ALA A 138 0.10 -7.64 18.49
C ALA A 138 -1.34 -7.10 18.53
N LEU A 139 -2.22 -7.71 17.73
CA LEU A 139 -3.67 -7.45 17.75
C LEU A 139 -4.41 -8.71 18.22
N SER A 140 -5.62 -8.55 18.74
CA SER A 140 -6.49 -9.71 19.02
C SER A 140 -7.04 -10.32 17.74
N SER A 141 -7.48 -11.59 17.79
CA SER A 141 -8.11 -12.26 16.64
C SER A 141 -9.32 -11.49 16.11
N LEU A 142 -10.11 -10.87 17.00
CA LEU A 142 -11.24 -10.01 16.62
C LEU A 142 -10.78 -8.76 15.85
N GLN A 143 -9.73 -8.09 16.32
CA GLN A 143 -9.19 -6.89 15.65
C GLN A 143 -8.62 -7.24 14.26
N MET A 144 -7.98 -8.39 14.11
CA MET A 144 -7.52 -8.87 12.79
C MET A 144 -8.69 -9.25 11.87
N GLN A 145 -9.75 -9.86 12.40
CA GLN A 145 -10.96 -10.15 11.62
C GLN A 145 -11.62 -8.87 11.12
N ASN A 146 -11.74 -7.84 11.94
CA ASN A 146 -12.29 -6.55 11.54
C ASN A 146 -11.41 -5.83 10.51
N ALA A 147 -10.09 -5.87 10.68
CA ALA A 147 -9.14 -5.34 9.69
C ALA A 147 -9.23 -6.07 8.35
N LYS A 148 -9.41 -7.40 8.35
CA LYS A 148 -9.70 -8.18 7.14
C LYS A 148 -11.01 -7.76 6.50
N GLN A 149 -12.06 -7.62 7.32
CA GLN A 149 -13.39 -7.22 6.87
C GLN A 149 -13.37 -5.85 6.19
N PHE A 150 -12.56 -4.91 6.68
CA PHE A 150 -12.37 -3.61 6.05
C PHE A 150 -11.92 -3.74 4.58
N TYR A 151 -10.86 -4.52 4.29
CA TYR A 151 -10.41 -4.73 2.92
C TYR A 151 -11.45 -5.43 2.05
N ARG A 152 -12.16 -6.41 2.62
CA ARG A 152 -13.20 -7.15 1.92
C ARG A 152 -14.35 -6.22 1.47
N VAL A 153 -14.85 -5.40 2.39
CA VAL A 153 -15.93 -4.45 2.12
C VAL A 153 -15.45 -3.36 1.16
N LEU A 154 -14.29 -2.75 1.39
CA LEU A 154 -13.74 -1.72 0.51
C LEU A 154 -13.64 -2.20 -0.95
N GLY A 155 -13.04 -3.37 -1.16
CA GLY A 155 -12.88 -3.92 -2.50
C GLY A 155 -14.20 -4.32 -3.14
N ASN A 156 -15.11 -4.99 -2.39
CA ASN A 156 -16.40 -5.41 -2.93
C ASN A 156 -17.27 -4.22 -3.30
N THR A 157 -17.34 -3.22 -2.41
CA THR A 157 -18.18 -2.05 -2.64
C THR A 157 -17.65 -1.19 -3.77
N ALA A 158 -16.33 -1.11 -3.97
CA ALA A 158 -15.76 -0.44 -5.14
C ALA A 158 -16.32 -1.02 -6.45
N VAL A 159 -16.37 -2.35 -6.59
CA VAL A 159 -16.91 -3.03 -7.77
C VAL A 159 -18.42 -2.85 -7.89
N LEU A 160 -19.16 -2.94 -6.78
CA LEU A 160 -20.61 -2.71 -6.82
C LEU A 160 -20.96 -1.28 -7.23
N MET A 161 -20.22 -0.30 -6.71
CA MET A 161 -20.41 1.12 -7.04
C MET A 161 -20.05 1.41 -8.50
N SER A 162 -19.01 0.79 -9.06
CA SER A 162 -18.66 0.99 -10.47
C SER A 162 -19.67 0.34 -11.40
N ILE A 163 -20.20 -0.84 -11.07
CA ILE A 163 -21.31 -1.45 -11.84
C ILE A 163 -22.55 -0.54 -11.80
N PHE A 164 -22.90 -0.02 -10.63
CA PHE A 164 -24.00 0.93 -10.49
C PHE A 164 -23.76 2.21 -11.31
N THR A 165 -22.54 2.74 -11.28
CA THR A 165 -22.16 3.95 -12.03
C THR A 165 -22.14 3.70 -13.55
N ALA A 166 -21.72 2.52 -13.98
CA ALA A 166 -21.78 2.13 -15.40
C ALA A 166 -23.23 2.15 -15.91
N PHE A 167 -24.21 1.69 -15.12
CA PHE A 167 -25.63 1.82 -15.50
C PHE A 167 -26.08 3.28 -15.64
N ILE A 168 -25.53 4.22 -14.85
CA ILE A 168 -25.83 5.64 -15.02
C ILE A 168 -25.30 6.13 -16.38
N GLY A 169 -24.11 5.71 -16.77
CA GLY A 169 -23.55 6.04 -18.08
C GLY A 169 -24.32 5.39 -19.24
N ASP A 170 -24.77 4.14 -19.10
CA ASP A 170 -25.63 3.49 -20.09
C ASP A 170 -26.96 4.24 -20.29
N VAL A 171 -27.57 4.73 -19.20
CA VAL A 171 -28.76 5.58 -19.28
C VAL A 171 -28.44 6.91 -19.97
N ALA A 172 -27.29 7.52 -19.67
CA ALA A 172 -26.87 8.76 -20.33
C ALA A 172 -26.67 8.58 -21.84
N ILE A 173 -26.11 7.44 -22.27
CA ILE A 173 -26.00 7.07 -23.68
C ILE A 173 -27.38 6.89 -24.30
N ALA A 174 -28.26 6.14 -23.65
CA ALA A 174 -29.60 5.84 -24.17
C ALA A 174 -30.46 7.12 -24.35
N VAL A 175 -30.33 8.08 -23.44
CA VAL A 175 -31.07 9.36 -23.52
C VAL A 175 -30.52 10.26 -24.64
N ASN A 176 -29.24 10.13 -25.01
CA ASN A 176 -28.60 10.94 -26.04
C ASN A 176 -28.34 10.16 -27.34
N ILE A 177 -29.17 9.16 -27.64
CA ILE A 177 -28.99 8.26 -28.79
C ILE A 177 -29.08 8.97 -30.16
N GLU A 178 -29.56 10.21 -30.21
CA GLU A 178 -29.56 11.02 -31.43
C GLU A 178 -28.20 11.70 -31.70
N ASN A 179 -27.34 11.81 -30.67
CA ASN A 179 -26.03 12.47 -30.71
C ASN A 179 -24.86 11.48 -30.49
N VAL A 180 -24.99 10.25 -31.01
CA VAL A 180 -24.01 9.15 -30.80
C VAL A 180 -22.59 9.57 -31.18
N GLU A 181 -22.42 10.32 -32.26
CA GLU A 181 -21.09 10.71 -32.77
C GLU A 181 -20.27 11.52 -31.76
N HIS A 182 -20.92 12.26 -30.86
CA HIS A 182 -20.24 13.14 -29.90
C HIS A 182 -20.34 12.64 -28.45
N GLU A 183 -21.45 12.02 -28.06
CA GLU A 183 -21.72 11.69 -26.65
C GLU A 183 -21.41 10.23 -26.30
N PHE A 184 -21.42 9.32 -27.27
CA PHE A 184 -21.26 7.88 -27.01
C PHE A 184 -19.85 7.53 -26.51
N GLY A 185 -18.81 7.99 -27.22
CA GLY A 185 -17.42 7.69 -26.90
C GLY A 185 -17.03 8.12 -25.48
N PRO A 186 -17.24 9.39 -25.10
CA PRO A 186 -16.96 9.87 -23.75
C PRO A 186 -17.74 9.13 -22.65
N ALA A 187 -19.04 8.91 -22.83
CA ALA A 187 -19.86 8.22 -21.83
C ALA A 187 -19.45 6.75 -21.64
N LEU A 188 -19.18 6.03 -22.74
CA LEU A 188 -18.65 4.67 -22.68
C LEU A 188 -17.26 4.64 -22.02
N GLY A 189 -16.41 5.63 -22.31
CA GLY A 189 -15.10 5.81 -21.68
C GLY A 189 -15.22 5.89 -20.16
N VAL A 190 -16.11 6.74 -19.64
CA VAL A 190 -16.38 6.85 -18.20
C VAL A 190 -16.85 5.51 -17.61
N CYS A 191 -17.78 4.80 -18.26
CA CYS A 191 -18.23 3.47 -17.83
C CYS A 191 -17.09 2.46 -17.71
N MET A 192 -16.19 2.44 -18.69
CA MET A 192 -15.05 1.52 -18.70
C MET A 192 -13.99 1.90 -17.66
N LEU A 193 -13.74 3.21 -17.47
CA LEU A 193 -12.77 3.70 -16.48
C LEU A 193 -13.20 3.40 -15.04
N VAL A 194 -14.48 3.63 -14.68
CA VAL A 194 -14.97 3.29 -13.32
C VAL A 194 -14.83 1.80 -13.03
N LEU A 195 -15.13 0.94 -14.02
CA LEU A 195 -14.93 -0.50 -13.89
C LEU A 195 -13.46 -0.84 -13.71
N MET A 196 -12.59 -0.35 -14.60
CA MET A 196 -11.14 -0.58 -14.55
C MET A 196 -10.54 -0.19 -13.18
N TYR A 197 -10.85 1.02 -12.70
CA TYR A 197 -10.34 1.49 -11.40
C TYR A 197 -10.84 0.64 -10.23
N SER A 198 -12.13 0.27 -10.24
CA SER A 198 -12.72 -0.54 -9.18
C SER A 198 -12.14 -1.95 -9.10
N PHE A 199 -11.91 -2.60 -10.24
CA PHE A 199 -11.28 -3.92 -10.28
C PHE A 199 -9.81 -3.85 -9.88
N GLY A 200 -9.10 -2.77 -10.24
CA GLY A 200 -7.76 -2.51 -9.74
C GLY A 200 -7.73 -2.39 -8.22
N LEU A 201 -8.61 -1.57 -7.64
CA LEU A 201 -8.73 -1.43 -6.19
C LEU A 201 -9.13 -2.75 -5.51
N LYS A 202 -10.08 -3.49 -6.08
CA LYS A 202 -10.51 -4.81 -5.58
C LYS A 202 -9.35 -5.80 -5.55
N THR A 203 -8.49 -5.79 -6.57
CA THR A 203 -7.31 -6.66 -6.65
C THR A 203 -6.33 -6.36 -5.51
N VAL A 204 -6.02 -5.08 -5.28
CA VAL A 204 -5.17 -4.64 -4.17
C VAL A 204 -5.77 -5.01 -2.81
N CYS A 205 -7.06 -4.75 -2.63
CA CYS A 205 -7.78 -5.10 -1.41
C CYS A 205 -7.82 -6.62 -1.17
N TYR A 206 -7.97 -7.41 -2.23
CA TYR A 206 -7.95 -8.87 -2.14
C TYR A 206 -6.57 -9.37 -1.69
N ALA A 207 -5.47 -8.87 -2.27
CA ALA A 207 -4.13 -9.24 -1.84
C ALA A 207 -3.89 -8.88 -0.35
N ALA A 208 -4.36 -7.71 0.08
CA ALA A 208 -4.29 -7.28 1.48
C ALA A 208 -5.14 -8.18 2.40
N GLU A 209 -6.37 -8.51 1.98
CA GLU A 209 -7.27 -9.43 2.68
C GLU A 209 -6.60 -10.80 2.90
N GLN A 210 -6.01 -11.37 1.84
CA GLN A 210 -5.34 -12.68 1.92
C GLN A 210 -4.11 -12.63 2.82
N LYS A 211 -3.33 -11.54 2.81
CA LYS A 211 -2.21 -11.37 3.73
C LYS A 211 -2.68 -11.39 5.19
N VAL A 212 -3.74 -10.66 5.52
CA VAL A 212 -4.30 -10.66 6.89
C VAL A 212 -4.88 -12.02 7.25
N GLN A 213 -5.57 -12.69 6.32
CA GLN A 213 -6.12 -14.03 6.55
C GLN A 213 -5.04 -15.07 6.82
N TYR A 214 -3.94 -15.05 6.08
CA TYR A 214 -2.80 -15.96 6.31
C TYR A 214 -2.25 -15.81 7.73
N ARG A 215 -2.10 -14.58 8.20
CA ARG A 215 -1.65 -14.29 9.56
C ARG A 215 -2.65 -14.75 10.62
N LEU A 216 -3.94 -14.53 10.40
CA LEU A 216 -5.00 -15.03 11.29
C LEU A 216 -4.92 -16.55 11.44
N ASN A 217 -4.71 -17.28 10.33
CA ASN A 217 -4.57 -18.72 10.35
C ASN A 217 -3.34 -19.17 11.14
N SER A 218 -2.20 -18.47 11.01
CA SER A 218 -1.00 -18.81 11.77
C SER A 218 -1.16 -18.64 13.28
N LEU A 219 -2.03 -17.74 13.73
CA LEU A 219 -2.30 -17.55 15.16
C LEU A 219 -3.21 -18.66 15.71
N ASN A 220 -4.26 -19.00 14.97
CA ASN A 220 -5.18 -20.06 15.37
C ASN A 220 -4.54 -21.46 15.34
N ALA A 221 -3.44 -21.65 14.60
CA ALA A 221 -2.70 -22.91 14.58
C ALA A 221 -1.81 -23.12 15.82
N VAL A 222 -1.57 -22.07 16.62
CA VAL A 222 -0.72 -22.09 17.82
C VAL A 222 -1.54 -22.19 19.12
N THR A 223 -2.85 -21.91 19.05
CA THR A 223 -3.83 -22.04 20.15
C THR A 223 -4.57 -23.36 20.09
#